data_AF-A0A852TST3-F1
#
_entry.id   AF-A0A852TST3-F1
#
_cell.length_a   1.000
_cell.length_b   1.000
_cell.length_c   1.000
_cell.angle_alpha   90.00
_cell.angle_beta   90.00
_cell.angle_gamma   90.00
#
_symmetry.space_group_name_H-M   'P 1'
#
loop_
_entity.id
_entity.type
_entity.pdbx_description
1 polymer ?
#
loop_
_entity_poly.entity_id
_entity_poly.type
_entity_poly.pdbx_seq_one_letter_code
_entity_poly.pdbx_strand_id
1 'polypeptide(L)' 'MPLREGETYRCPDPGCGCEVTVTRGAPATCTGDQNPTCCCGRTMAEVS' A
#
# COMPACT_ATOMS: atom_id res chain seq x y z
N MET A 1 -3.97 -8.44 -1.92
CA MET A 1 -3.03 -9.22 -2.74
C MET A 1 -1.62 -8.94 -2.26
N PRO A 2 -0.59 -9.71 -2.65
CA PRO A 2 0.78 -9.28 -2.43
C PRO A 2 1.01 -7.98 -3.22
N LEU A 3 1.70 -7.01 -2.61
CA LEU A 3 2.00 -5.73 -3.25
C LEU A 3 2.71 -5.95 -4.60
N ARG A 4 2.25 -5.27 -5.64
CA ARG A 4 2.82 -5.32 -7.00
C ARG A 4 3.58 -4.04 -7.30
N GLU A 5 4.67 -4.21 -8.04
CA GLU A 5 5.46 -3.06 -8.50
C GLU A 5 4.59 -2.13 -9.35
N GLY A 6 4.63 -0.83 -9.05
CA GLY A 6 3.83 0.20 -9.69
C GLY A 6 2.53 0.56 -8.96
N GLU A 7 2.03 -0.29 -8.05
CA GLU A 7 0.83 0.03 -7.28
C GLU A 7 1.06 1.27 -6.40
N THR A 8 0.03 2.12 -6.29
CA THR A 8 0.05 3.28 -5.40
C THR A 8 -0.99 3.12 -4.31
N TYR A 9 -0.59 3.41 -3.08
CA TYR A 9 -1.44 3.37 -1.91
C TYR A 9 -1.51 4.75 -1.26
N ARG A 10 -2.70 5.14 -0.83
CA ARG A 10 -2.94 6.41 -0.16
C ARG A 10 -3.62 6.20 1.19
N CYS A 11 -3.20 7.00 2.17
CA CYS A 11 -3.86 7.04 3.47
C CYS A 11 -5.30 7.57 3.31
N PRO A 12 -6.31 6.87 3.84
CA PRO A 12 -7.70 7.31 3.73
C PRO A 12 -8.01 8.54 4.59
N ASP A 13 -7.13 8.91 5.53
CA ASP A 13 -7.28 10.12 6.33
C ASP A 13 -6.79 11.35 5.55
N PRO A 14 -7.67 12.30 5.17
CA PRO A 14 -7.28 13.50 4.43
C PRO A 14 -6.35 14.43 5.23
N GLY A 15 -6.34 14.35 6.57
CA GLY A 15 -5.41 15.12 7.40
C GLY A 15 -3.98 14.58 7.36
N CYS A 16 -3.81 13.30 7.05
CA CYS A 16 -2.50 12.66 6.89
C CYS A 16 -2.05 12.70 5.43
N GLY A 17 -2.89 12.20 4.52
CA GLY A 17 -2.69 12.33 3.07
C GLY A 17 -1.45 11.62 2.49
N CYS A 18 -0.73 10.81 3.28
CA CYS A 18 0.46 10.11 2.81
C CYS A 18 0.15 9.20 1.63
N GLU A 19 1.06 9.18 0.67
CA GLU A 19 1.01 8.36 -0.52
C GLU A 19 2.33 7.60 -0.65
N VAL A 20 2.27 6.33 -1.04
CA VAL A 20 3.43 5.49 -1.29
C VAL A 20 3.24 4.73 -2.59
N THR A 21 4.31 4.60 -3.36
CA THR A 21 4.35 3.78 -4.58
C THR A 21 5.26 2.59 -4.36
N VAL A 22 4.79 1.41 -4.76
CA VAL A 22 5.56 0.17 -4.66
C VAL A 22 6.64 0.17 -5.75
N THR A 23 7.89 0.45 -5.40
CA THR A 23 9.03 0.42 -6.33
C THR A 23 9.64 -0.97 -6.49
N ARG A 24 9.21 -1.93 -5.66
CA ARG A 24 9.56 -3.34 -5.76
C ARG A 24 8.44 -4.19 -5.16
N GLY A 25 7.79 -4.98 -6.01
CA GLY A 25 6.72 -5.88 -5.60
C GLY A 25 7.22 -7.14 -4.91
N ALA A 26 6.30 -7.85 -4.24
CA ALA A 26 6.56 -9.18 -3.72
C ALA A 26 6.57 -10.22 -4.86
N PRO A 27 7.28 -11.36 -4.67
CA PRO A 27 7.27 -12.46 -5.64
C PRO A 27 5.86 -12.96 -5.93
N ALA A 28 5.61 -13.48 -7.13
CA ALA A 28 4.30 -14.02 -7.53
C ALA A 28 3.80 -15.18 -6.66
N THR A 29 4.71 -15.89 -5.97
CA THR A 29 4.42 -16.97 -5.04
C THR A 29 4.06 -16.50 -3.62
N CYS A 30 4.13 -15.18 -3.35
CA CYS A 30 3.76 -14.63 -2.06
C CYS A 30 2.24 -14.72 -1.86
N THR A 31 1.83 -15.30 -0.74
CA THR A 31 0.41 -15.44 -0.36
C THR A 31 -0.05 -14.35 0.63
N GLY A 32 0.78 -13.34 0.87
CA GLY A 32 0.44 -12.20 1.73
C GLY A 32 -0.71 -11.39 1.14
N ASP A 33 -1.64 -10.96 1.99
CA ASP A 33 -2.84 -10.23 1.58
C ASP A 33 -3.05 -8.93 2.37
N GLN A 34 -1.99 -8.45 3.03
CA GLN A 34 -2.03 -7.25 3.85
C GLN A 34 -1.62 -6.01 3.06
N ASN A 35 -2.39 -4.93 3.23
CA ASN A 35 -2.03 -3.62 2.70
C ASN A 35 -1.03 -2.90 3.63
N PRO A 36 -0.30 -1.88 3.12
CA PRO A 36 0.61 -1.09 3.94
C PRO A 36 -0.11 -0.34 5.06
N THR A 37 0.56 -0.20 6.20
CA THR A 37 0.08 0.64 7.31
C THR A 37 0.71 2.02 7.21
N CYS A 38 -0.12 3.06 7.21
CA CYS A 38 0.30 4.45 7.20
C CYS A 38 0.95 4.85 8.53
N CYS A 39 1.77 5.90 8.52
CA CYS A 39 2.40 6.48 9.72
C CYS A 39 1.41 6.88 10.83
N CYS A 40 0.13 7.11 10.50
CA CYS A 40 -0.93 7.41 11.45
C CYS A 40 -1.65 6.15 12.00
N GLY A 41 -1.14 4.95 11.72
CA GLY A 41 -1.69 3.67 12.19
C GLY A 41 -2.87 3.12 11.39
N ARG A 42 -3.31 3.80 10.31
CA ARG A 42 -4.40 3.32 9.44
C ARG A 42 -3.88 2.49 8.29
N THR A 43 -4.62 1.48 7.88
CA THR A 43 -4.35 0.74 6.64
C THR A 43 -4.58 1.64 5.43
N MET A 44 -3.64 1.63 4.49
CA MET A 44 -3.71 2.40 3.25
C MET A 44 -4.60 1.72 2.22
N ALA A 45 -5.25 2.51 1.38
CA ALA A 45 -6.07 2.04 0.26
C ALA A 45 -5.29 2.15 -1.05
N GLU A 46 -5.36 1.12 -1.89
CA GLU A 46 -4.84 1.16 -3.26
C GLU A 46 -5.64 2.18 -4.08
N VAL A 47 -4.96 2.98 -4.90
CA VAL A 47 -5.57 4.03 -5.73
C VAL A 47 -5.20 3.94 -7.20
N SER A 48 -4.27 3.07 -7.59
CA SER A 48 -3.86 2.85 -9.00
C SER A 48 -3.18 1.51 -9.23
#